data_AF-A0A1W9S2V8-F1
#
_entry.id   AF-A0A1W9S2V8-F1
#
_cell.length_a   1.000
_cell.length_b   1.000
_cell.length_c   1.000
_cell.angle_alpha   90.00
_cell.angle_beta   90.00
_cell.angle_gamma   90.00
#
_symmetry.space_group_name_H-M   'P 1'
#
loop_
_entity.id
_entity.type
_entity.pdbx_description
1 polymer ?
#
loop_
_entity_poly.entity_id
_entity_poly.type
_entity_poly.pdbx_seq_one_letter_code
_entity_poly.pdbx_strand_id
1 'polypeptide(L)'
;VILGLDVVRSLVLSASVFEIFSKQYSVDRDYLDSFWRHSLSVAFMARIISRMKNLPSVLEAEESFSAGLLHDIGKLIIFTHLFEDFKKIQKTIKENPGRPDNEIEEEILGFDHALVGSYLAQKWNLPEELVGAIKYHHNPEEDPDSSTTHIINVSNYLCLKSEESGDLKTKSDRKAVLCQLSWDRLGLDTEREKQLIQLLQDEYAKAETFLKMAQGD
;
A
#
# COMPACT_ATOMS: atom_id res chain seq x y z
N VAL A 1 10.39 -17.49 -21.41
CA VAL A 1 10.27 -17.03 -20.01
C VAL A 1 9.00 -17.64 -19.44
N ILE A 2 9.10 -18.61 -18.52
CA ILE A 2 7.92 -19.14 -17.85
C ILE A 2 7.68 -18.21 -16.65
N LEU A 3 6.73 -17.27 -16.80
CA LEU A 3 6.20 -16.54 -15.65
C LEU A 3 5.57 -17.60 -14.73
N GLY A 4 6.06 -17.69 -13.49
CA GLY A 4 5.47 -18.59 -12.49
C GLY A 4 3.99 -18.26 -12.28
N LEU A 5 3.17 -19.28 -11.99
CA LEU A 5 1.72 -19.15 -11.82
C LEU A 5 1.32 -18.04 -10.83
N ASP A 6 2.11 -17.85 -9.77
CA ASP A 6 1.82 -16.85 -8.74
C ASP A 6 2.03 -15.43 -9.23
N VAL A 7 3.04 -15.18 -10.07
CA VAL A 7 3.23 -13.87 -10.73
C VAL A 7 2.04 -13.57 -11.64
N VAL A 8 1.54 -14.57 -12.37
CA VAL A 8 0.35 -14.41 -13.22
C VAL A 8 -0.88 -14.08 -12.38
N ARG A 9 -1.08 -14.75 -11.23
CA ARG A 9 -2.20 -14.46 -10.32
C ARG A 9 -2.15 -13.03 -9.81
N SER A 10 -0.99 -12.58 -9.33
CA SER A 10 -0.78 -11.18 -8.88
C SER A 10 -1.18 -10.19 -9.96
N LEU A 11 -0.72 -10.40 -11.20
CA LEU A 11 -1.03 -9.52 -12.33
C LEU A 11 -2.51 -9.53 -12.72
N VAL A 12 -3.15 -10.70 -12.74
CA VAL A 12 -4.59 -10.81 -13.02
C VAL A 12 -5.40 -10.11 -11.93
N LEU A 13 -5.03 -10.29 -10.66
CA LEU A 13 -5.67 -9.61 -9.54
C LEU A 13 -5.52 -8.09 -9.70
N SER A 14 -4.32 -7.60 -10.03
CA SER A 14 -4.10 -6.18 -10.31
C SER A 14 -5.02 -5.69 -11.41
N ALA A 15 -4.94 -6.30 -12.60
CA ALA A 15 -5.74 -5.89 -13.76
C ALA A 15 -7.24 -5.88 -13.45
N SER A 16 -7.73 -6.90 -12.71
CA SER A 16 -9.14 -7.02 -12.33
C SER A 16 -9.57 -5.87 -11.41
N VAL A 17 -8.76 -5.51 -10.42
CA VAL A 17 -9.09 -4.41 -9.49
C VAL A 17 -9.04 -3.07 -10.23
N PHE A 18 -8.04 -2.85 -11.08
CA PHE A 18 -7.97 -1.67 -11.94
C PHE A 18 -9.22 -1.53 -12.82
N GLU A 19 -9.67 -2.62 -13.44
CA GLU A 19 -10.84 -2.63 -14.31
C GLU A 19 -12.13 -2.25 -13.54
N ILE A 20 -12.31 -2.76 -12.31
CA ILE A 20 -13.46 -2.44 -11.45
C ILE A 20 -13.56 -0.93 -11.20
N PHE A 21 -12.42 -0.26 -11.03
CA PHE A 21 -12.34 1.18 -10.73
C PHE A 21 -11.98 2.05 -11.94
N SER A 22 -12.01 1.50 -13.16
CA SER A 22 -11.63 2.23 -14.37
C SER A 22 -12.63 3.34 -14.76
N LYS A 23 -13.92 3.18 -14.43
CA LYS A 23 -14.96 4.17 -14.78
C LYS A 23 -14.85 5.47 -13.98
N GLN A 24 -14.18 5.40 -12.85
CA GLN A 24 -13.98 6.47 -11.88
C GLN A 24 -12.99 7.53 -12.36
N TYR A 25 -12.19 7.23 -13.39
CA TYR A 25 -11.28 8.17 -14.04
C TYR A 25 -11.96 9.41 -14.62
N SER A 26 -13.28 9.34 -14.85
CA SER A 26 -14.09 10.50 -15.26
C SER A 26 -14.37 11.48 -14.12
N VAL A 27 -14.20 11.07 -12.86
CA VAL A 27 -14.52 11.86 -11.67
C VAL A 27 -13.30 12.64 -11.20
N ASP A 28 -12.18 11.96 -10.98
CA ASP A 28 -10.91 12.57 -10.56
C ASP A 28 -9.73 11.70 -11.03
N ARG A 29 -9.18 12.04 -12.20
CA ARG A 29 -8.05 11.31 -12.80
C ARG A 29 -6.78 11.44 -11.97
N ASP A 30 -6.46 12.66 -11.54
CA ASP A 30 -5.20 12.95 -10.84
C ASP A 30 -5.13 12.19 -9.52
N TYR A 31 -6.25 12.12 -8.79
CA TYR A 31 -6.35 11.31 -7.58
C TYR A 31 -6.12 9.82 -7.86
N LEU A 32 -6.78 9.25 -8.88
CA LEU A 32 -6.65 7.82 -9.20
C LEU A 32 -5.25 7.45 -9.70
N ASP A 33 -4.63 8.29 -10.53
CA ASP A 33 -3.25 8.10 -10.95
C ASP A 33 -2.30 8.14 -9.75
N SER A 34 -2.54 9.06 -8.80
CA SER A 34 -1.77 9.10 -7.55
C SER A 34 -1.97 7.86 -6.67
N PHE A 35 -3.22 7.45 -6.49
CA PHE A 35 -3.59 6.27 -5.71
C PHE A 35 -2.91 5.00 -6.24
N TRP A 36 -2.99 4.79 -7.56
CA TRP A 36 -2.49 3.58 -8.17
C TRP A 36 -0.97 3.54 -8.25
N ARG A 37 -0.32 4.69 -8.48
CA ARG A 37 1.13 4.81 -8.38
C ARG A 37 1.62 4.45 -6.99
N HIS A 38 1.00 4.99 -5.95
CA HIS A 38 1.33 4.68 -4.56
C HIS A 38 1.14 3.17 -4.28
N SER A 39 -0.02 2.62 -4.60
CA SER A 39 -0.36 1.21 -4.36
C SER A 39 0.61 0.25 -5.06
N LEU A 40 1.00 0.54 -6.31
CA LEU A 40 2.00 -0.25 -7.03
C LEU A 40 3.40 -0.12 -6.44
N SER A 41 3.81 1.09 -6.04
CA SER A 41 5.10 1.31 -5.38
C SER A 41 5.20 0.50 -4.08
N VAL A 42 4.15 0.49 -3.27
CA VAL A 42 4.07 -0.34 -2.05
C VAL A 42 4.11 -1.82 -2.40
N ALA A 43 3.39 -2.26 -3.42
CA ALA A 43 3.42 -3.65 -3.88
C ALA A 43 4.83 -4.12 -4.31
N PHE A 44 5.55 -3.31 -5.08
CA PHE A 44 6.92 -3.61 -5.49
C PHE A 44 7.88 -3.61 -4.31
N MET A 45 7.80 -2.62 -3.44
CA MET A 45 8.61 -2.55 -2.21
C MET A 45 8.38 -3.78 -1.33
N ALA A 46 7.12 -4.16 -1.11
CA ALA A 46 6.76 -5.32 -0.30
C ALA A 46 7.38 -6.61 -0.86
N ARG A 47 7.34 -6.78 -2.17
CA ARG A 47 7.98 -7.91 -2.86
C ARG A 47 9.50 -7.90 -2.73
N ILE A 48 10.14 -6.74 -2.80
CA ILE A 48 11.59 -6.62 -2.62
C ILE A 48 11.97 -7.00 -1.18
N ILE A 49 11.31 -6.41 -0.19
CA ILE A 49 11.57 -6.68 1.24
C ILE A 49 11.36 -8.16 1.56
N SER A 50 10.27 -8.76 1.06
CA SER A 50 9.99 -10.19 1.22
C SER A 50 11.13 -11.08 0.71
N ARG A 51 11.66 -10.80 -0.48
CA ARG A 51 12.80 -11.53 -1.07
C ARG A 51 14.12 -11.32 -0.32
N MET A 52 14.33 -10.17 0.29
CA MET A 52 15.56 -9.85 1.02
C MET A 52 15.70 -10.59 2.35
N LYS A 53 14.58 -11.02 2.94
CA LYS A 53 14.57 -11.68 4.24
C LYS A 53 15.05 -13.15 4.20
N ASN A 54 15.57 -13.63 3.06
CA ASN A 54 15.78 -15.05 2.78
C ASN A 54 14.52 -15.89 3.09
N LEU A 55 13.33 -15.27 3.05
CA LEU A 55 12.08 -16.01 3.18
C LEU A 55 11.98 -16.93 1.95
N PRO A 56 11.77 -18.24 2.13
CA PRO A 56 12.28 -19.23 1.19
C PRO A 56 11.40 -19.39 -0.06
N SER A 57 10.25 -18.72 -0.14
CA SER A 57 9.26 -19.01 -1.17
C SER A 57 8.92 -17.81 -2.07
N VAL A 58 8.83 -18.09 -3.37
CA VAL A 58 8.26 -17.16 -4.38
C VAL A 58 6.81 -16.78 -4.01
N LEU A 59 6.11 -17.67 -3.30
CA LEU A 59 4.74 -17.48 -2.86
C LEU A 59 4.60 -16.30 -1.89
N GLU A 60 5.44 -16.20 -0.86
CA GLU A 60 5.41 -15.10 0.11
C GLU A 60 5.69 -13.74 -0.55
N ALA A 61 6.54 -13.72 -1.58
CA ALA A 61 6.88 -12.50 -2.31
C ALA A 61 5.72 -11.98 -3.18
N GLU A 62 4.97 -12.88 -3.81
CA GLU A 62 3.80 -12.53 -4.62
C GLU A 62 2.55 -12.23 -3.76
N GLU A 63 2.45 -12.88 -2.60
CA GLU A 63 1.46 -12.53 -1.58
C GLU A 63 1.70 -11.13 -1.02
N SER A 64 2.96 -10.81 -0.65
CA SER A 64 3.36 -9.47 -0.23
C SER A 64 3.10 -8.41 -1.30
N PHE A 65 3.30 -8.75 -2.58
CA PHE A 65 2.94 -7.86 -3.69
C PHE A 65 1.43 -7.60 -3.72
N SER A 66 0.61 -8.65 -3.63
CA SER A 66 -0.85 -8.54 -3.63
C SER A 66 -1.36 -7.73 -2.45
N ALA A 67 -0.80 -7.96 -1.26
CA ALA A 67 -1.11 -7.18 -0.05
C ALA A 67 -0.76 -5.69 -0.24
N GLY A 68 0.42 -5.39 -0.78
CA GLY A 68 0.85 -4.01 -1.01
C GLY A 68 -0.01 -3.29 -2.05
N LEU A 69 -0.50 -3.99 -3.08
CA LEU A 69 -1.41 -3.41 -4.05
C LEU A 69 -2.80 -3.09 -3.45
N LEU A 70 -3.26 -3.94 -2.53
CA LEU A 70 -4.62 -3.87 -1.99
C LEU A 70 -4.72 -3.13 -0.65
N HIS A 71 -3.61 -2.78 -0.01
CA HIS A 71 -3.60 -2.25 1.36
C HIS A 71 -4.53 -1.04 1.54
N ASP A 72 -4.57 -0.15 0.55
CA ASP A 72 -5.35 1.08 0.55
C ASP A 72 -6.67 0.97 -0.22
N ILE A 73 -7.12 -0.24 -0.61
CA ILE A 73 -8.28 -0.42 -1.49
C ILE A 73 -9.58 0.17 -0.92
N GLY A 74 -9.68 0.29 0.41
CA GLY A 74 -10.80 0.97 1.07
C GLY A 74 -10.92 2.46 0.70
N LYS A 75 -9.82 3.13 0.34
CA LYS A 75 -9.86 4.52 -0.15
C LYS A 75 -10.63 4.64 -1.46
N LEU A 76 -10.60 3.62 -2.33
CA LEU A 76 -11.42 3.61 -3.55
C LEU A 76 -12.91 3.42 -3.25
N ILE A 77 -13.26 2.66 -2.21
CA ILE A 77 -14.65 2.54 -1.77
C ILE A 77 -15.16 3.86 -1.20
N ILE A 78 -14.35 4.53 -0.37
CA ILE A 78 -14.68 5.87 0.15
C ILE A 78 -14.82 6.87 -1.00
N PHE A 79 -13.87 6.89 -1.94
CA PHE A 79 -13.91 7.74 -3.14
C PHE A 79 -15.19 7.52 -3.97
N THR A 80 -15.59 6.27 -4.20
CA THR A 80 -16.70 5.93 -5.10
C THR A 80 -18.07 6.09 -4.48
N HIS A 81 -18.21 5.79 -3.18
CA HIS A 81 -19.52 5.71 -2.52
C HIS A 81 -19.76 6.84 -1.51
N LEU A 82 -18.71 7.52 -1.05
CA LEU A 82 -18.77 8.59 -0.05
C LEU A 82 -18.05 9.86 -0.56
N PHE A 83 -18.31 10.26 -1.80
CA PHE A 83 -17.51 11.28 -2.49
C PHE A 83 -17.49 12.67 -1.80
N GLU A 84 -18.58 13.07 -1.13
CA GLU A 84 -18.60 14.33 -0.37
C GLU A 84 -17.69 14.27 0.86
N ASP A 85 -17.69 13.15 1.59
CA ASP A 85 -16.79 12.94 2.72
C ASP A 85 -15.35 12.78 2.25
N PHE A 86 -15.12 12.09 1.13
CA PHE A 86 -13.82 12.00 0.47
C PHE A 86 -13.24 13.39 0.21
N LYS A 87 -14.01 14.32 -0.37
CA LYS A 87 -13.54 15.70 -0.59
C LYS A 87 -13.19 16.41 0.72
N LYS A 88 -13.97 16.17 1.78
CA LYS A 88 -13.68 16.72 3.11
C LYS A 88 -12.38 16.14 3.68
N ILE A 89 -12.18 14.83 3.59
CA ILE A 89 -10.95 14.13 4.00
C ILE A 89 -9.75 14.70 3.26
N GLN A 90 -9.79 14.78 1.92
CA GLN A 90 -8.69 15.31 1.11
C GLN A 90 -8.35 16.76 1.47
N LYS A 91 -9.38 17.58 1.72
CA LYS A 91 -9.18 18.96 2.18
C LYS A 91 -8.49 18.99 3.55
N THR A 92 -8.95 18.18 4.50
CA THR A 92 -8.37 18.12 5.85
C THR A 92 -6.94 17.59 5.86
N ILE A 93 -6.61 16.59 5.03
CA ILE A 93 -5.23 16.09 4.83
C ILE A 93 -4.33 17.24 4.37
N LYS A 94 -4.76 17.99 3.35
CA LYS A 94 -3.99 19.12 2.81
C LYS A 94 -3.78 20.23 3.85
N GLU A 95 -4.76 20.47 4.72
CA GLU A 95 -4.69 21.49 5.78
C GLU A 95 -3.86 21.03 7.00
N ASN A 96 -3.63 19.72 7.17
CA ASN A 96 -2.94 19.13 8.32
C ASN A 96 -1.80 18.20 7.86
N PRO A 97 -0.78 18.73 7.18
CA PRO A 97 0.34 17.92 6.70
C PRO A 97 1.00 17.17 7.87
N GLY A 98 1.24 15.88 7.68
CA GLY A 98 1.83 14.98 8.69
C GLY A 98 0.83 14.25 9.59
N ARG A 99 -0.46 14.61 9.61
CA ARG A 99 -1.46 13.76 10.28
C ARG A 99 -1.70 12.47 9.47
N PRO A 100 -1.80 11.29 10.12
CA PRO A 100 -2.16 10.06 9.41
C PRO A 100 -3.56 10.14 8.78
N ASP A 101 -3.67 9.77 7.50
CA ASP A 101 -4.94 9.72 6.76
C ASP A 101 -6.03 8.94 7.51
N ASN A 102 -5.69 7.78 8.07
CA ASN A 102 -6.62 6.92 8.79
C ASN A 102 -7.22 7.60 10.04
N GLU A 103 -6.42 8.40 10.76
CA GLU A 103 -6.92 9.17 11.92
C GLU A 103 -7.87 10.31 11.49
N ILE A 104 -7.63 10.92 10.33
CA ILE A 104 -8.52 11.94 9.76
C ILE A 104 -9.83 11.30 9.30
N GLU A 105 -9.75 10.13 8.67
CA GLU A 105 -10.92 9.37 8.24
C GLU A 105 -11.77 8.93 9.44
N GLU A 106 -11.17 8.39 10.49
CA GLU A 106 -11.88 8.02 11.72
C GLU A 106 -12.60 9.23 12.36
N GLU A 107 -11.97 10.40 12.37
CA GLU A 107 -12.57 11.63 12.90
C GLU A 107 -13.82 12.07 12.10
N ILE A 108 -13.81 11.86 10.78
CA ILE A 108 -14.87 12.32 9.87
C ILE A 108 -15.97 11.26 9.70
N LEU A 109 -15.60 9.99 9.57
CA LEU A 109 -16.47 8.87 9.19
C LEU A 109 -16.81 7.94 10.35
N GLY A 110 -15.98 7.92 11.41
CA GLY A 110 -16.03 6.92 12.49
C GLY A 110 -15.36 5.58 12.13
N PHE A 111 -14.71 5.49 10.97
CA PHE A 111 -13.91 4.35 10.51
C PHE A 111 -12.87 4.82 9.50
N ASP A 112 -11.86 3.99 9.23
CA ASP A 112 -10.81 4.25 8.23
C ASP A 112 -10.90 3.34 6.99
N HIS A 113 -10.05 3.63 6.02
CA HIS A 113 -9.90 2.85 4.79
C HIS A 113 -9.38 1.44 5.04
N ALA A 114 -8.54 1.21 6.07
CA ALA A 114 -8.02 -0.10 6.38
C ALA A 114 -9.16 -1.06 6.79
N LEU A 115 -10.09 -0.58 7.63
CA LEU A 115 -11.27 -1.34 8.01
C LEU A 115 -12.17 -1.63 6.80
N VAL A 116 -12.48 -0.61 5.98
CA VAL A 116 -13.31 -0.77 4.78
C VAL A 116 -12.67 -1.75 3.79
N GLY A 117 -11.37 -1.62 3.54
CA GLY A 117 -10.61 -2.50 2.66
C GLY A 117 -10.62 -3.94 3.15
N SER A 118 -10.48 -4.16 4.47
CA SER A 118 -10.51 -5.50 5.05
C SER A 118 -11.87 -6.18 4.85
N TYR A 119 -12.98 -5.44 5.00
CA TYR A 119 -14.32 -5.98 4.71
C TYR A 119 -14.49 -6.33 3.23
N LEU A 120 -13.97 -5.50 2.33
CA LEU A 120 -14.00 -5.80 0.89
C LEU A 120 -13.20 -7.07 0.58
N ALA A 121 -11.99 -7.20 1.11
CA ALA A 121 -11.13 -8.36 0.93
C ALA A 121 -11.80 -9.66 1.43
N GLN A 122 -12.46 -9.60 2.59
CA GLN A 122 -13.27 -10.73 3.09
C GLN A 122 -14.42 -11.08 2.16
N LYS A 123 -15.14 -10.08 1.63
CA LYS A 123 -16.24 -10.31 0.68
C LYS A 123 -15.77 -10.91 -0.64
N TRP A 124 -14.54 -10.61 -1.06
CA TRP A 124 -13.90 -11.23 -2.21
C TRP A 124 -13.30 -12.62 -1.92
N ASN A 125 -13.43 -13.12 -0.68
CA ASN A 125 -12.86 -14.39 -0.23
C ASN A 125 -11.33 -14.45 -0.44
N LEU A 126 -10.63 -13.34 -0.21
CA LEU A 126 -9.17 -13.33 -0.22
C LEU A 126 -8.60 -14.07 1.00
N PRO A 127 -7.37 -14.61 0.90
CA PRO A 127 -6.69 -15.25 2.03
C PRO A 127 -6.65 -14.38 3.29
N GLU A 128 -6.74 -15.02 4.46
CA GLU A 128 -6.75 -14.32 5.76
C GLU A 128 -5.50 -13.45 5.97
N GLU A 129 -4.35 -13.88 5.47
CA GLU A 129 -3.10 -13.11 5.51
C GLU A 129 -3.21 -11.78 4.76
N LEU A 130 -3.89 -11.75 3.60
CA LEU A 130 -4.16 -10.50 2.88
C LEU A 130 -5.17 -9.63 3.62
N VAL A 131 -6.21 -10.23 4.20
CA VAL A 131 -7.21 -9.50 4.99
C VAL A 131 -6.55 -8.85 6.21
N GLY A 132 -5.68 -9.57 6.90
CA GLY A 132 -4.90 -9.08 8.05
C GLY A 132 -3.99 -7.92 7.66
N ALA A 133 -3.19 -8.10 6.60
CA ALA A 133 -2.31 -7.06 6.10
C ALA A 133 -3.06 -5.78 5.69
N ILE A 134 -4.20 -5.90 5.02
CA ILE A 134 -5.04 -4.73 4.70
C ILE A 134 -5.58 -4.07 5.97
N LYS A 135 -6.04 -4.85 6.95
CA LYS A 135 -6.66 -4.30 8.16
C LYS A 135 -5.65 -3.62 9.10
N TYR A 136 -4.46 -4.19 9.25
CA TYR A 136 -3.53 -3.84 10.33
C TYR A 136 -2.27 -3.11 9.86
N HIS A 137 -2.15 -2.73 8.58
CA HIS A 137 -0.94 -2.06 8.09
C HIS A 137 -0.63 -0.71 8.77
N HIS A 138 -1.61 -0.02 9.36
CA HIS A 138 -1.38 1.16 10.22
C HIS A 138 -1.11 0.82 11.69
N ASN A 139 -1.44 -0.40 12.13
CA ASN A 139 -1.33 -0.87 13.51
C ASN A 139 -0.78 -2.31 13.55
N PRO A 140 0.47 -2.52 13.10
CA PRO A 140 1.04 -3.87 12.94
C PRO A 140 1.21 -4.62 14.28
N GLU A 141 1.09 -3.92 15.41
CA GLU A 141 1.08 -4.50 16.75
C GLU A 141 -0.16 -5.37 17.04
N GLU A 142 -1.27 -5.13 16.34
CA GLU A 142 -2.51 -5.91 16.42
C GLU A 142 -2.45 -7.20 15.58
N ASP A 143 -1.39 -7.39 14.80
CA ASP A 143 -1.13 -8.59 14.00
C ASP A 143 0.36 -8.99 14.06
N PRO A 144 0.87 -9.29 15.27
CA PRO A 144 2.30 -9.39 15.54
C PRO A 144 2.99 -10.57 14.85
N ASP A 145 2.23 -11.60 14.48
CA ASP A 145 2.76 -12.84 13.92
C ASP A 145 2.79 -12.81 12.37
N SER A 146 2.08 -11.86 11.75
CA SER A 146 2.05 -11.70 10.29
C SER A 146 3.30 -10.98 9.78
N SER A 147 4.15 -11.72 9.07
CA SER A 147 5.26 -11.09 8.34
C SER A 147 4.74 -10.18 7.22
N THR A 148 3.62 -10.52 6.57
CA THR A 148 3.04 -9.72 5.49
C THR A 148 2.58 -8.36 6.00
N THR A 149 1.88 -8.29 7.13
CA THR A 149 1.46 -7.03 7.76
C THR A 149 2.66 -6.11 8.06
N HIS A 150 3.72 -6.64 8.66
CA HIS A 150 4.93 -5.88 8.94
C HIS A 150 5.64 -5.41 7.65
N ILE A 151 5.66 -6.25 6.60
CA ILE A 151 6.23 -5.88 5.30
C ILE A 151 5.42 -4.73 4.68
N ILE A 152 4.08 -4.77 4.71
CA ILE A 152 3.25 -3.70 4.17
C ILE A 152 3.42 -2.41 4.96
N ASN A 153 3.48 -2.48 6.28
CA ASN A 153 3.72 -1.33 7.13
C ASN A 153 5.04 -0.60 6.78
N VAL A 154 6.15 -1.35 6.67
CA VAL A 154 7.45 -0.78 6.27
C VAL A 154 7.41 -0.25 4.83
N SER A 155 6.80 -1.01 3.91
CA SER A 155 6.73 -0.65 2.50
C SER A 155 5.97 0.67 2.29
N ASN A 156 4.81 0.80 2.92
CA ASN A 156 4.00 2.02 2.89
C ASN A 156 4.79 3.22 3.43
N TYR A 157 5.41 3.07 4.60
CA TYR A 157 6.20 4.14 5.19
C TYR A 157 7.35 4.62 4.29
N LEU A 158 8.10 3.69 3.68
CA LEU A 158 9.19 4.03 2.76
C LEU A 158 8.69 4.74 1.50
N CYS A 159 7.56 4.29 0.93
CA CYS A 159 6.96 4.90 -0.25
C CYS A 159 6.47 6.32 0.06
N LEU A 160 5.75 6.54 1.16
CA LEU A 160 5.30 7.87 1.59
C LEU A 160 6.49 8.83 1.76
N LYS A 161 7.55 8.39 2.45
CA LYS A 161 8.78 9.18 2.64
C LYS A 161 9.46 9.53 1.32
N SER A 162 9.36 8.69 0.29
CA SER A 162 9.94 8.95 -1.04
C SER A 162 9.13 9.92 -1.89
N GLU A 163 7.81 9.98 -1.68
CA GLU A 163 6.88 10.88 -2.39
C GLU A 163 6.98 12.32 -1.86
N GLU A 164 7.35 12.48 -0.58
CA GLU A 164 7.59 13.76 0.05
C GLU A 164 8.99 14.31 -0.32
N SER A 165 9.08 15.16 -1.35
CA SER A 165 10.33 15.75 -1.86
C SER A 165 10.98 16.81 -0.94
N GLY A 166 10.79 16.75 0.38
CA GLY A 166 11.21 17.76 1.34
C GLY A 166 11.88 17.17 2.57
N ASP A 167 12.90 17.88 3.07
CA ASP A 167 13.66 17.57 4.28
C ASP A 167 12.76 17.71 5.53
N LEU A 168 11.87 16.73 5.73
CA LEU A 168 11.13 16.60 6.97
C LEU A 168 12.10 16.07 8.01
N LYS A 169 12.60 17.02 8.82
CA LYS A 169 13.12 16.73 10.15
C LYS A 169 12.22 15.68 10.78
N THR A 170 12.79 14.49 10.96
CA THR A 170 12.31 13.40 11.81
C THR A 170 11.60 13.97 13.04
N LYS A 171 10.28 14.06 12.98
CA LYS A 171 9.51 14.63 14.08
C LYS A 171 8.42 13.67 14.48
N SER A 172 8.82 12.77 15.37
CA SER A 172 7.94 12.14 16.35
C SER A 172 6.65 11.56 15.78
N ASP A 173 6.75 10.82 14.68
CA ASP A 173 5.60 10.26 14.01
C ASP A 173 5.33 8.85 14.51
N ARG A 174 4.12 8.61 15.03
CA ARG A 174 3.64 7.26 15.37
C ARG A 174 3.92 6.26 14.24
N LYS A 175 3.79 6.70 12.98
CA LYS A 175 4.17 5.94 11.77
C LYS A 175 5.63 5.50 11.77
N ALA A 176 6.57 6.38 12.13
CA ALA A 176 7.99 6.06 12.18
C ALA A 176 8.30 5.05 13.31
N VAL A 177 7.62 5.18 14.46
CA VAL A 177 7.76 4.21 15.57
C VAL A 177 7.25 2.83 15.16
N LEU A 178 6.06 2.76 14.55
CA LEU A 178 5.47 1.51 14.10
C LEU A 178 6.26 0.88 12.95
N CYS A 179 6.78 1.71 12.03
CA CYS A 179 7.71 1.26 11.01
C CYS A 179 8.98 0.68 11.63
N GLN A 180 9.56 1.33 12.65
CA GLN A 180 10.75 0.80 13.33
C GLN A 180 10.45 -0.53 14.03
N LEU A 181 9.29 -0.66 14.67
CA LEU A 181 8.84 -1.92 15.28
C LEU A 181 8.76 -3.03 14.23
N SER A 182 8.13 -2.76 13.08
CA SER A 182 8.07 -3.71 11.97
C SER A 182 9.45 -4.01 11.38
N TRP A 183 10.30 -3.00 11.26
CA TRP A 183 11.68 -3.15 10.78
C TRP A 183 12.50 -4.10 11.65
N ASP A 184 12.42 -3.91 12.97
CA ASP A 184 13.10 -4.74 13.96
C ASP A 184 12.56 -6.17 13.95
N ARG A 185 11.22 -6.34 13.87
CA ARG A 185 10.57 -7.65 13.75
C ARG A 185 10.95 -8.39 12.48
N LEU A 186 11.17 -7.65 11.38
CA LEU A 186 11.64 -8.22 10.14
C LEU A 186 13.15 -8.51 10.16
N GLY A 187 13.88 -8.10 11.19
CA GLY A 187 15.32 -8.32 11.30
C GLY A 187 16.11 -7.67 10.17
N LEU A 188 15.62 -6.55 9.64
CA LEU A 188 16.26 -5.82 8.55
C LEU A 188 17.44 -5.00 9.08
N ASP A 189 18.59 -5.04 8.40
CA ASP A 189 19.72 -4.19 8.76
C ASP A 189 19.55 -2.76 8.18
N THR A 190 20.12 -1.75 8.84
CA THR A 190 20.01 -0.34 8.44
C THR A 190 20.87 -0.01 7.21
N GLU A 191 21.88 -0.82 6.90
CA GLU A 191 22.73 -0.64 5.70
C GLU A 191 21.96 -0.96 4.41
N ARG A 192 20.94 -1.84 4.50
CA ARG A 192 20.02 -2.21 3.42
C ARG A 192 18.95 -1.16 3.12
N GLU A 193 18.67 -0.23 4.04
CA GLU A 193 17.65 0.83 3.82
C GLU A 193 17.98 1.68 2.58
N LYS A 194 19.25 2.09 2.43
CA LYS A 194 19.69 2.89 1.27
C LYS A 194 19.58 2.11 -0.05
N GLN A 195 19.83 0.80 -0.03
CA GLN A 195 19.68 -0.05 -1.21
C GLN A 195 18.21 -0.23 -1.58
N LEU A 196 17.32 -0.37 -0.59
CA LEU A 196 15.88 -0.44 -0.80
C LEU A 196 15.32 0.83 -1.45
N ILE A 197 15.73 2.00 -0.97
CA ILE A 197 15.31 3.29 -1.56
C ILE A 197 15.80 3.41 -3.01
N GLN A 198 17.01 2.95 -3.32
CA GLN A 198 17.51 2.97 -4.70
C GLN A 198 16.73 2.01 -5.61
N LEU A 199 16.43 0.80 -5.12
CA LEU A 199 15.61 -0.17 -5.85
C LEU A 199 14.18 0.34 -6.06
N LEU A 200 13.62 1.07 -5.10
CA LEU A 200 12.30 1.69 -5.22
C LEU A 200 12.23 2.65 -6.42
N GLN A 201 13.27 3.47 -6.62
CA GLN A 201 13.34 4.40 -7.76
C GLN A 201 13.28 3.66 -9.11
N ASP A 202 13.91 2.49 -9.20
CA ASP A 202 13.88 1.65 -10.40
C ASP A 202 12.50 0.98 -10.59
N GLU A 203 11.80 0.65 -9.51
CA GLU A 203 10.44 0.09 -9.55
C GLU A 203 9.37 1.16 -9.85
N TYR A 204 9.55 2.42 -9.44
CA TYR A 204 8.65 3.52 -9.83
C TYR A 204 8.50 3.62 -11.35
N ALA A 205 9.60 3.45 -12.10
CA ALA A 205 9.56 3.43 -13.56
C ALA A 205 8.74 2.24 -14.12
N LYS A 206 8.73 1.11 -13.41
CA LYS A 206 7.93 -0.07 -13.77
C LYS A 206 6.46 0.10 -13.42
N ALA A 207 6.15 0.72 -12.29
CA ALA A 207 4.78 1.10 -11.91
C ALA A 207 4.16 2.03 -12.96
N GLU A 208 4.87 3.08 -13.38
CA GLU A 208 4.46 3.97 -14.47
C GLU A 208 4.23 3.24 -15.80
N THR A 209 5.10 2.28 -16.13
CA THR A 209 4.95 1.46 -17.33
C THR A 209 3.70 0.57 -17.25
N PHE A 210 3.46 -0.05 -16.09
CA PHE A 210 2.29 -0.90 -15.86
C PHE A 210 0.99 -0.09 -15.94
N LEU A 211 0.95 1.10 -15.35
CA LEU A 211 -0.22 1.99 -15.39
C LEU A 211 -0.59 2.35 -16.83
N LYS A 212 0.38 2.75 -17.65
CA LYS A 212 0.15 3.04 -19.07
C LYS A 212 -0.46 1.85 -19.81
N MET A 213 0.09 0.65 -19.58
CA MET A 213 -0.43 -0.58 -20.19
C MET A 213 -1.85 -0.93 -19.71
N ALA A 214 -2.17 -0.70 -18.44
CA ALA A 214 -3.48 -1.00 -17.86
C ALA A 214 -4.55 0.03 -18.27
N GLN A 215 -4.15 1.27 -18.55
CA GLN A 215 -5.03 2.35 -18.99
C GLN A 215 -5.34 2.31 -20.49
N GLY A 216 -4.63 1.47 -21.26
CA GLY A 216 -4.87 1.26 -22.69
C GLY A 216 -4.20 2.28 -23.62
N ASP A 217 -3.14 2.95 -23.15
CA ASP A 217 -2.33 3.90 -23.92
C ASP A 217 -1.09 3.25 -24.58
#